data_AF-A0A5K7YFG9-F1
#
_entry.id   AF-A0A5K7YFG9-F1
#
_cell.length_a   1.000
_cell.length_b   1.000
_cell.length_c   1.000
_cell.angle_alpha   90.00
_cell.angle_beta   90.00
_cell.angle_gamma   90.00
#
_symmetry.space_group_name_H-M   'P 1'
#
loop_
_entity.id
_entity.type
_entity.pdbx_description
1 polymer ?
#
loop_
_entity_poly.entity_id
_entity_poly.type
_entity_poly.pdbx_seq_one_letter_code
_entity_poly.pdbx_strand_id
1 'polypeptide(L)'
;MLIVSSWSEQFRADIGLKGVSQVWGGPPAWYIWLADAPGVYHLALLATEEKKQRGKALYKAEFAVKCYPYPDDACFQGFSFLEQTLINSDFFDKTHTPVFECRGKIPPDLFTIGMVEVAMDHEAHMASFCIETQDILRSRYAAETDQFFPILDLDRKFVEGEIDRDIPGLKMAYPLFDCLMCLYANAGKQAPLQIRCSKAPGFEIVIERGNVNATPNKAINGYRLDVRYAATVRNEHNNNVLMQTDSKECREAFFYERMFPCGHFHEDQEDERLPISVNRNWWSLAHKHYVSELASSCGCH
;
A
#
# COMPACT_ATOMS: atom_id res chain seq x y z
N MET A 1 -4.96 14.77 -4.21
CA MET A 1 -3.62 14.15 -4.29
C MET A 1 -3.16 13.96 -5.74
N LEU A 2 -3.77 13.04 -6.50
CA LEU A 2 -3.29 12.63 -7.83
C LEU A 2 -3.34 13.73 -8.92
N ILE A 3 -4.27 14.68 -8.82
CA ILE A 3 -4.36 15.83 -9.75
C ILE A 3 -3.18 16.79 -9.58
N VAL A 4 -2.64 16.95 -8.37
CA VAL A 4 -1.50 17.85 -8.14
C VAL A 4 -0.22 17.27 -8.75
N SER A 5 -0.05 15.94 -8.68
CA SER A 5 1.10 15.27 -9.29
C SER A 5 1.08 15.29 -10.81
N SER A 6 -0.07 15.35 -11.47
CA SER A 6 -0.10 15.37 -12.93
C SER A 6 0.39 16.69 -13.55
N TRP A 7 0.60 17.73 -12.74
CA TRP A 7 0.93 19.08 -13.23
C TRP A 7 2.39 19.51 -12.97
N SER A 8 3.18 18.72 -12.25
CA SER A 8 4.60 19.03 -12.00
C SER A 8 5.48 17.81 -12.27
N GLU A 9 6.26 17.88 -13.35
CA GLU A 9 7.24 16.83 -13.70
C GLU A 9 8.33 16.71 -12.64
N GLN A 10 8.82 17.83 -12.11
CA GLN A 10 9.81 17.84 -11.03
C GLN A 10 9.30 17.11 -9.78
N PHE A 11 8.03 17.34 -9.39
CA PHE A 11 7.46 16.64 -8.23
C PHE A 11 7.38 15.14 -8.47
N ARG A 12 6.93 14.72 -9.66
CA ARG A 12 6.87 13.31 -10.05
C ARG A 12 8.24 12.66 -10.01
N ALA A 13 9.27 13.34 -10.52
CA ALA A 13 10.65 12.87 -10.48
C ALA A 13 11.15 12.70 -9.04
N ASP A 14 10.90 13.69 -8.16
CA ASP A 14 11.33 13.67 -6.76
C ASP A 14 10.73 12.50 -5.94
N ILE A 15 9.53 12.05 -6.29
CA ILE A 15 8.83 10.94 -5.60
C ILE A 15 8.87 9.63 -6.39
N GLY A 16 9.59 9.60 -7.51
CA GLY A 16 9.70 8.42 -8.38
C GLY A 16 8.40 8.03 -9.11
N LEU A 17 7.38 8.90 -9.19
CA LEU A 17 6.09 8.58 -9.81
C LEU A 17 6.16 8.66 -11.35
N LYS A 18 6.25 7.50 -11.99
CA LYS A 18 6.30 7.38 -13.47
C LYS A 18 4.95 7.55 -14.11
N GLY A 19 3.87 7.11 -13.49
CA GLY A 19 2.53 7.25 -14.07
C GLY A 19 1.43 6.84 -13.12
N VAL A 20 0.21 7.31 -13.43
CA VAL A 20 -1.02 6.89 -12.76
C VAL A 20 -2.11 6.78 -13.81
N SER A 21 -2.90 5.70 -13.74
CA SER A 21 -4.05 5.51 -14.61
C SER A 21 -5.25 5.09 -13.78
N GLN A 22 -6.39 5.74 -14.00
CA GLN A 22 -7.64 5.33 -13.37
C GLN A 22 -8.15 4.05 -14.04
N VAL A 23 -8.59 3.12 -13.22
CA VAL A 23 -9.21 1.87 -13.66
C VAL A 23 -10.71 2.09 -13.83
N TRP A 24 -11.23 1.86 -15.04
CA TRP A 24 -12.64 2.08 -15.38
C TRP A 24 -13.49 0.80 -15.22
N GLY A 25 -14.79 0.97 -14.97
CA GLY A 25 -15.77 -0.13 -14.97
C GLY A 25 -15.86 -0.92 -13.65
N GLY A 26 -15.65 -0.26 -12.50
CA GLY A 26 -15.76 -0.86 -11.16
C GLY A 26 -15.65 0.20 -10.05
N PRO A 27 -15.47 -0.24 -8.78
CA PRO A 27 -15.12 0.65 -7.68
C PRO A 27 -13.87 1.49 -8.00
N PRO A 28 -13.70 2.67 -7.38
CA PRO A 28 -12.52 3.51 -7.59
C PRO A 28 -11.22 2.73 -7.41
N ALA A 29 -10.40 2.71 -8.46
CA ALA A 29 -9.12 2.03 -8.45
C ALA A 29 -8.12 2.70 -9.40
N TRP A 30 -6.84 2.52 -9.13
CA TRP A 30 -5.75 3.13 -9.89
C TRP A 30 -4.61 2.14 -10.11
N TYR A 31 -4.03 2.19 -11.31
CA TYR A 31 -2.70 1.66 -11.58
C TYR A 31 -1.65 2.74 -11.35
N ILE A 32 -0.55 2.39 -10.67
CA ILE A 32 0.49 3.32 -10.26
C ILE A 32 1.86 2.70 -10.60
N TRP A 33 2.63 3.42 -11.42
CA TRP A 33 3.99 3.04 -11.84
C TRP A 33 5.02 3.90 -11.10
N LEU A 34 5.99 3.26 -10.45
CA LEU A 34 7.08 3.94 -9.75
C LEU A 34 8.44 3.52 -10.37
N ALA A 35 9.44 4.39 -10.28
CA ALA A 35 10.73 4.25 -10.97
C ALA A 35 11.51 2.98 -10.59
N ASP A 36 11.51 2.65 -9.30
CA ASP A 36 12.32 1.58 -8.71
C ASP A 36 11.43 0.54 -8.00
N ALA A 37 10.16 0.44 -8.42
CA ALA A 37 9.24 -0.53 -7.85
C ALA A 37 9.41 -1.91 -8.50
N PRO A 38 9.13 -2.99 -7.73
CA PRO A 38 9.21 -4.37 -8.24
C PRO A 38 8.12 -4.73 -9.27
N GLY A 39 7.22 -3.81 -9.56
CA GLY A 39 6.07 -4.03 -10.42
C GLY A 39 5.13 -2.83 -10.46
N VAL A 40 4.00 -3.02 -11.14
CA VAL A 40 2.92 -2.04 -11.21
C VAL A 40 1.97 -2.24 -10.06
N TYR A 41 1.66 -1.17 -9.32
CA TYR A 41 0.69 -1.26 -8.24
C TYR A 41 -0.73 -1.09 -8.75
N HIS A 42 -1.66 -1.84 -8.15
CA HIS A 42 -3.09 -1.62 -8.29
C HIS A 42 -3.68 -1.35 -6.91
N LEU A 43 -4.17 -0.12 -6.71
CA LEU A 43 -4.81 0.33 -5.48
C LEU A 43 -6.32 0.38 -5.74
N ALA A 44 -7.09 -0.50 -5.08
CA ALA A 44 -8.52 -0.65 -5.33
C ALA A 44 -9.34 -0.47 -4.06
N LEU A 45 -10.36 0.40 -4.12
CA LEU A 45 -11.27 0.63 -3.00
C LEU A 45 -12.08 -0.65 -2.70
N LEU A 46 -12.04 -1.10 -1.45
CA LEU A 46 -12.79 -2.25 -0.94
C LEU A 46 -14.05 -1.81 -0.21
N ALA A 47 -13.90 -0.87 0.74
CA ALA A 47 -14.96 -0.47 1.63
C ALA A 47 -14.82 0.99 2.06
N THR A 48 -15.93 1.58 2.46
CA THR A 48 -16.00 2.91 3.09
C THR A 48 -16.93 2.86 4.29
N GLU A 49 -16.56 3.55 5.36
CA GLU A 49 -17.35 3.66 6.59
C GLU A 49 -17.45 5.12 7.01
N GLU A 50 -18.65 5.55 7.42
CA GLU A 50 -18.83 6.82 8.14
C GLU A 50 -19.14 6.50 9.61
N LYS A 51 -18.31 7.03 10.51
CA LYS A 51 -18.48 6.90 11.95
C LYS A 51 -18.67 8.25 12.61
N LYS A 52 -19.68 8.38 13.46
CA LYS A 52 -19.87 9.58 14.28
C LYS A 52 -19.15 9.40 15.62
N GLN A 53 -18.11 10.19 15.84
CA GLN A 53 -17.35 10.19 17.09
C GLN A 53 -17.43 11.57 17.73
N ARG A 54 -18.02 11.64 18.94
CA ARG A 54 -18.21 12.90 19.70
C ARG A 54 -18.88 14.03 18.88
N GLY A 55 -19.84 13.68 18.05
CA GLY A 55 -20.58 14.62 17.20
C GLY A 55 -19.87 15.05 15.91
N LYS A 56 -18.65 14.57 15.66
CA LYS A 56 -17.93 14.78 14.39
C LYS A 56 -17.99 13.52 13.53
N ALA A 57 -18.16 13.70 12.22
CA ALA A 57 -18.09 12.60 11.25
C ALA A 57 -16.62 12.30 10.92
N LEU A 58 -16.28 11.02 11.01
CA LEU A 58 -15.02 10.44 10.56
C LEU A 58 -15.32 9.49 9.40
N TYR A 59 -14.63 9.68 8.29
CA TYR A 59 -14.73 8.84 7.11
C TYR A 59 -13.52 7.93 7.05
N LYS A 60 -13.76 6.64 6.87
CA LYS A 60 -12.72 5.62 6.67
C LYS A 60 -12.91 4.98 5.29
N ALA A 61 -11.81 4.73 4.59
CA ALA A 61 -11.77 4.02 3.33
C ALA A 61 -10.66 2.95 3.39
N GLU A 62 -10.99 1.75 2.93
CA GLU A 62 -10.06 0.61 2.88
C GLU A 62 -9.76 0.27 1.44
N PHE A 63 -8.48 0.04 1.13
CA PHE A 63 -7.98 -0.24 -0.20
C PHE A 63 -7.14 -1.52 -0.21
N ALA A 64 -7.42 -2.43 -1.15
CA ALA A 64 -6.50 -3.51 -1.46
C ALA A 64 -5.28 -2.94 -2.19
N VAL A 65 -4.09 -3.37 -1.78
CA VAL A 65 -2.85 -3.11 -2.49
C VAL A 65 -2.42 -4.38 -3.20
N LYS A 66 -2.35 -4.31 -4.53
CA LYS A 66 -1.77 -5.35 -5.37
C LYS A 66 -0.50 -4.88 -6.04
N CYS A 67 0.39 -5.82 -6.37
CA CYS A 67 1.56 -5.57 -7.21
C CYS A 67 1.62 -6.61 -8.31
N TYR A 68 1.65 -6.14 -9.56
CA TYR A 68 1.89 -6.94 -10.75
C TYR A 68 3.39 -6.90 -11.05
N PRO A 69 4.14 -7.95 -10.66
CA PRO A 69 5.60 -7.90 -10.66
C PRO A 69 6.18 -7.85 -12.08
N TYR A 70 7.31 -7.18 -12.22
CA TYR A 70 8.12 -7.26 -13.44
C TYR A 70 8.85 -8.61 -13.49
N PRO A 71 8.84 -9.36 -14.62
CA PRO A 71 9.49 -10.67 -14.71
C PRO A 71 11.00 -10.68 -14.43
N ASP A 72 11.66 -9.54 -14.64
CA ASP A 72 13.10 -9.34 -14.43
C ASP A 72 13.45 -8.86 -13.00
N ASP A 73 12.45 -8.55 -12.18
CA ASP A 73 12.67 -8.19 -10.77
C ASP A 73 12.96 -9.44 -9.92
N ALA A 74 13.87 -9.29 -8.95
CA ALA A 74 14.29 -10.38 -8.07
C ALA A 74 13.14 -11.00 -7.25
N CYS A 75 12.07 -10.25 -6.96
CA CYS A 75 10.93 -10.77 -6.20
C CYS A 75 9.96 -11.63 -7.04
N PHE A 76 10.06 -11.59 -8.38
CA PHE A 76 9.12 -12.27 -9.27
C PHE A 76 9.00 -13.77 -8.98
N GLN A 77 10.14 -14.42 -8.71
CA GLN A 77 10.22 -15.85 -8.39
C GLN A 77 9.50 -16.23 -7.09
N GLY A 78 9.23 -15.27 -6.20
CA GLY A 78 8.48 -15.48 -4.98
C GLY A 78 6.96 -15.44 -5.17
N PHE A 79 6.45 -14.96 -6.30
CA PHE A 79 5.00 -14.99 -6.57
C PHE A 79 4.54 -16.44 -6.82
N SER A 80 3.24 -16.71 -6.63
CA SER A 80 2.69 -18.05 -6.90
C SER A 80 2.89 -18.47 -8.35
N PHE A 81 2.87 -19.77 -8.60
CA PHE A 81 2.91 -20.30 -9.96
C PHE A 81 1.90 -19.64 -10.88
N LEU A 82 0.67 -19.49 -10.40
CA LEU A 82 -0.42 -18.89 -11.16
C LEU A 82 -0.15 -17.41 -11.44
N GLU A 83 0.33 -16.66 -10.44
CA GLU A 83 0.71 -15.26 -10.60
C GLU A 83 1.82 -15.11 -11.65
N GLN A 84 2.89 -15.91 -11.56
CA GLN A 84 4.00 -15.89 -12.51
C GLN A 84 3.54 -16.25 -13.94
N THR A 85 2.68 -17.26 -14.08
CA THR A 85 2.20 -17.70 -15.40
C THR A 85 1.26 -16.66 -16.02
N LEU A 86 0.39 -16.03 -15.21
CA LEU A 86 -0.49 -14.98 -15.68
C LEU A 86 0.29 -13.76 -16.20
N ILE A 87 1.34 -13.32 -15.49
CA ILE A 87 2.17 -12.19 -15.90
C ILE A 87 2.82 -12.42 -17.27
N ASN A 88 3.19 -13.67 -17.58
CA ASN A 88 3.81 -14.05 -18.86
C ASN A 88 2.81 -14.42 -19.97
N SER A 89 1.51 -14.24 -19.73
CA SER A 89 0.44 -14.58 -20.68
C SER A 89 -0.22 -13.32 -21.28
N ASP A 90 -1.11 -13.53 -22.25
CA ASP A 90 -1.91 -12.45 -22.87
C ASP A 90 -2.93 -11.80 -21.92
N PHE A 91 -2.97 -12.21 -20.64
CA PHE A 91 -3.76 -11.52 -19.61
C PHE A 91 -3.19 -10.15 -19.24
N PHE A 92 -1.90 -9.91 -19.49
CA PHE A 92 -1.22 -8.67 -19.19
C PHE A 92 -0.72 -8.00 -20.47
N ASP A 93 -0.84 -6.68 -20.52
CA ASP A 93 -0.34 -5.90 -21.65
C ASP A 93 1.09 -5.40 -21.42
N LYS A 94 1.61 -4.64 -22.39
CA LYS A 94 2.97 -4.08 -22.39
C LYS A 94 3.22 -3.13 -21.21
N THR A 95 2.16 -2.56 -20.63
CA THR A 95 2.24 -1.68 -19.46
C THR A 95 2.34 -2.46 -18.15
N HIS A 96 2.34 -3.80 -18.21
CA HIS A 96 2.33 -4.72 -17.07
C HIS A 96 1.09 -4.57 -16.20
N THR A 97 -0.06 -4.29 -16.84
CA THR A 97 -1.36 -4.30 -16.19
C THR A 97 -2.30 -5.28 -16.89
N PRO A 98 -3.33 -5.79 -16.20
CA PRO A 98 -4.31 -6.66 -16.81
C PRO A 98 -5.00 -6.01 -18.01
N VAL A 99 -5.05 -6.73 -19.13
CA VAL A 99 -5.87 -6.38 -20.29
C VAL A 99 -7.33 -6.21 -19.85
N PHE A 100 -7.99 -5.17 -20.34
CA PHE A 100 -9.32 -4.76 -19.89
C PHE A 100 -10.35 -5.90 -19.94
N GLU A 101 -10.37 -6.65 -21.04
CA GLU A 101 -11.26 -7.78 -21.31
C GLU A 101 -10.97 -9.00 -20.42
N CYS A 102 -9.76 -9.10 -19.90
CA CYS A 102 -9.28 -10.23 -19.10
C CYS A 102 -9.36 -9.97 -17.59
N ARG A 103 -9.48 -8.70 -17.17
CA ARG A 103 -9.47 -8.29 -15.75
C ARG A 103 -10.48 -9.04 -14.88
N GLY A 104 -11.71 -9.21 -15.37
CA GLY A 104 -12.78 -9.89 -14.63
C GLY A 104 -12.58 -11.41 -14.48
N LYS A 105 -11.61 -11.98 -15.21
CA LYS A 105 -11.28 -13.41 -15.16
C LYS A 105 -10.17 -13.71 -14.15
N ILE A 106 -9.28 -12.75 -13.89
CA ILE A 106 -8.19 -12.91 -12.93
C ILE A 106 -8.79 -12.98 -11.51
N PRO A 107 -8.50 -14.04 -10.72
CA PRO A 107 -9.04 -14.15 -9.37
C PRO A 107 -8.67 -12.93 -8.50
N PRO A 108 -9.62 -12.38 -7.73
CA PRO A 108 -9.45 -11.12 -7.02
C PRO A 108 -8.44 -11.19 -5.87
N ASP A 109 -8.09 -12.36 -5.37
CA ASP A 109 -7.13 -12.50 -4.27
C ASP A 109 -5.67 -12.51 -4.75
N LEU A 110 -5.44 -12.79 -6.05
CA LEU A 110 -4.10 -12.77 -6.63
C LEU A 110 -3.50 -11.37 -6.63
N PHE A 111 -2.18 -11.37 -6.53
CA PHE A 111 -1.28 -10.22 -6.53
C PHE A 111 -1.43 -9.31 -5.30
N THR A 112 -2.28 -9.66 -4.33
CA THR A 112 -2.50 -8.88 -3.11
C THR A 112 -1.27 -8.94 -2.21
N ILE A 113 -0.74 -7.77 -1.86
CA ILE A 113 0.47 -7.62 -1.04
C ILE A 113 0.21 -6.85 0.26
N GLY A 114 -1.00 -6.34 0.48
CA GLY A 114 -1.36 -5.63 1.70
C GLY A 114 -2.66 -4.84 1.53
N MET A 115 -2.95 -4.04 2.55
CA MET A 115 -4.10 -3.15 2.59
C MET A 115 -3.66 -1.75 3.02
N VAL A 116 -4.28 -0.72 2.46
CA VAL A 116 -4.16 0.66 2.95
C VAL A 116 -5.50 1.12 3.48
N GLU A 117 -5.51 1.62 4.71
CA GLU A 117 -6.63 2.32 5.32
C GLU A 117 -6.33 3.81 5.32
N VAL A 118 -7.34 4.60 4.93
CA VAL A 118 -7.30 6.06 5.00
C VAL A 118 -8.47 6.50 5.86
N ALA A 119 -8.21 7.29 6.90
CA ALA A 119 -9.23 7.85 7.75
C ALA A 119 -9.08 9.37 7.86
N MET A 120 -10.17 10.10 7.69
CA MET A 120 -10.18 11.57 7.65
C MET A 120 -11.41 12.11 8.37
N ASP A 121 -11.30 13.29 8.98
CA ASP A 121 -12.49 14.00 9.45
C ASP A 121 -13.19 14.75 8.31
N HIS A 122 -14.45 15.14 8.53
CA HIS A 122 -15.27 15.84 7.53
C HIS A 122 -14.61 17.13 6.98
N GLU A 123 -13.82 17.82 7.79
CA GLU A 123 -13.17 19.08 7.42
C GLU A 123 -11.75 18.88 6.85
N ALA A 124 -11.30 17.64 6.72
CA ALA A 124 -9.93 17.26 6.33
C ALA A 124 -8.84 17.99 7.15
N HIS A 125 -9.16 18.32 8.41
CA HIS A 125 -8.20 18.86 9.37
C HIS A 125 -7.26 17.78 9.88
N MET A 126 -7.68 16.51 9.82
CA MET A 126 -6.86 15.38 10.17
C MET A 126 -6.97 14.27 9.13
N ALA A 127 -5.86 13.58 8.90
CA ALA A 127 -5.80 12.37 8.12
C ALA A 127 -4.87 11.34 8.75
N SER A 128 -5.28 10.08 8.74
CA SER A 128 -4.47 8.92 9.10
C SER A 128 -4.36 8.04 7.87
N PHE A 129 -3.15 7.63 7.54
CA PHE A 129 -2.89 6.62 6.54
C PHE A 129 -2.23 5.45 7.22
N CYS A 130 -2.76 4.26 6.99
CA CYS A 130 -2.23 3.06 7.59
C CYS A 130 -2.02 2.00 6.51
N ILE A 131 -0.82 1.41 6.47
CA ILE A 131 -0.57 0.21 5.67
C ILE A 131 -0.45 -1.00 6.56
N GLU A 132 -1.09 -2.09 6.15
CA GLU A 132 -1.08 -3.37 6.86
C GLU A 132 -0.68 -4.50 5.90
N THR A 133 0.28 -5.31 6.32
CA THR A 133 0.79 -6.47 5.58
C THR A 133 1.62 -7.37 6.50
N GLN A 134 2.25 -8.41 5.96
CA GLN A 134 3.20 -9.26 6.67
C GLN A 134 4.63 -8.99 6.20
N ASP A 135 5.64 -9.33 7.01
CA ASP A 135 7.02 -9.36 6.53
C ASP A 135 7.18 -10.31 5.35
N ILE A 136 6.54 -11.48 5.42
CA ILE A 136 6.49 -12.50 4.39
C ILE A 136 5.05 -12.92 4.12
N LEU A 137 4.65 -12.90 2.85
CA LEU A 137 3.37 -13.45 2.39
C LEU A 137 3.65 -14.82 1.77
N ARG A 138 3.38 -15.88 2.55
CA ARG A 138 3.68 -17.26 2.17
C ARG A 138 2.43 -18.09 1.92
N SER A 139 2.45 -18.88 0.85
CA SER A 139 1.56 -20.03 0.66
C SER A 139 2.36 -21.31 0.46
N ARG A 140 1.89 -22.41 1.04
CA ARG A 140 2.49 -23.74 0.85
C ARG A 140 1.45 -24.84 0.76
N TYR A 141 1.82 -25.95 0.13
CA TYR A 141 1.00 -27.16 0.06
C TYR A 141 1.35 -28.10 1.22
N ALA A 142 0.34 -28.50 2.00
CA ALA A 142 0.53 -29.45 3.11
C ALA A 142 0.51 -30.92 2.67
N ALA A 143 0.10 -31.20 1.43
CA ALA A 143 0.06 -32.52 0.86
C ALA A 143 0.23 -32.42 -0.65
N GLU A 144 0.68 -33.51 -1.28
CA GLU A 144 0.72 -33.64 -2.73
C GLU A 144 -0.66 -33.31 -3.32
N THR A 145 -0.69 -32.39 -4.29
CA THR A 145 -1.91 -31.84 -4.86
C THR A 145 -1.74 -31.67 -6.36
N ASP A 146 -2.62 -32.31 -7.13
CA ASP A 146 -2.79 -32.01 -8.56
C ASP A 146 -3.82 -30.88 -8.68
N GLN A 147 -3.43 -29.76 -9.26
CA GLN A 147 -4.29 -28.59 -9.40
C GLN A 147 -4.40 -28.17 -10.87
N PHE A 148 -5.64 -28.09 -11.32
CA PHE A 148 -6.00 -27.50 -12.60
C PHE A 148 -6.27 -26.00 -12.43
N PHE A 149 -5.75 -25.19 -13.35
CA PHE A 149 -5.94 -23.75 -13.43
C PHE A 149 -6.77 -23.40 -14.66
N PRO A 150 -8.12 -23.33 -14.54
CA PRO A 150 -9.01 -23.18 -15.70
C PRO A 150 -8.76 -21.93 -16.55
N ILE A 151 -8.27 -20.86 -15.92
CA ILE A 151 -7.99 -19.58 -16.58
C ILE A 151 -6.86 -19.66 -17.60
N LEU A 152 -5.95 -20.64 -17.43
CA LEU A 152 -4.79 -20.87 -18.30
C LEU A 152 -4.83 -22.23 -18.99
N ASP A 153 -5.85 -23.04 -18.74
CA ASP A 153 -5.97 -24.43 -19.21
C ASP A 153 -4.71 -25.25 -18.94
N LEU A 154 -4.26 -25.21 -17.68
CA LEU A 154 -2.98 -25.78 -17.26
C LEU A 154 -3.11 -26.60 -15.98
N ASP A 155 -2.45 -27.75 -15.97
CA ASP A 155 -2.27 -28.58 -14.78
C ASP A 155 -0.88 -28.36 -14.17
N ARG A 156 -0.82 -28.31 -12.84
CA ARG A 156 0.42 -28.42 -12.09
C ARG A 156 0.26 -29.37 -10.92
N LYS A 157 1.28 -30.21 -10.76
CA LYS A 157 1.45 -31.05 -9.60
C LYS A 157 2.33 -30.35 -8.58
N PHE A 158 1.82 -30.20 -7.36
CA PHE A 158 2.55 -29.67 -6.21
C PHE A 158 2.93 -30.81 -5.27
N VAL A 159 4.15 -30.78 -4.75
CA VAL A 159 4.62 -31.76 -3.76
C VAL A 159 4.32 -31.31 -2.34
N GLU A 160 4.31 -32.26 -1.39
CA GLU A 160 4.16 -31.94 0.03
C GLU A 160 5.27 -31.00 0.52
N GLY A 161 4.86 -29.93 1.20
CA GLY A 161 5.77 -28.92 1.74
C GLY A 161 6.23 -27.88 0.71
N GLU A 162 5.82 -27.99 -0.56
CA GLU A 162 6.18 -27.04 -1.60
C GLU A 162 5.65 -25.64 -1.25
N ILE A 163 6.55 -24.64 -1.32
CA ILE A 163 6.21 -23.23 -1.18
C ILE A 163 5.83 -22.73 -2.56
N ASP A 164 4.60 -22.27 -2.69
CA ASP A 164 4.08 -21.73 -3.95
C ASP A 164 4.31 -20.21 -4.02
N ARG A 165 4.04 -19.50 -2.93
CA ARG A 165 4.29 -18.06 -2.80
C ARG A 165 5.18 -17.78 -1.61
N ASP A 166 6.15 -16.89 -1.76
CA ASP A 166 7.08 -16.41 -0.72
C ASP A 166 7.60 -15.01 -1.09
N ILE A 167 6.81 -13.97 -0.84
CA ILE A 167 7.19 -12.58 -1.15
C ILE A 167 7.35 -11.73 0.11
N PRO A 168 8.28 -10.75 0.12
CA PRO A 168 8.47 -9.88 1.27
C PRO A 168 7.40 -8.77 1.30
N GLY A 169 6.25 -9.05 1.92
CA GLY A 169 5.03 -8.22 1.85
C GLY A 169 5.26 -6.73 2.16
N LEU A 170 5.86 -6.42 3.32
CA LEU A 170 6.15 -5.04 3.72
C LEU A 170 7.10 -4.34 2.74
N LYS A 171 8.16 -5.01 2.32
CA LYS A 171 9.12 -4.45 1.35
C LYS A 171 8.47 -4.18 0.00
N MET A 172 7.55 -5.06 -0.42
CA MET A 172 6.80 -4.93 -1.66
C MET A 172 5.79 -3.77 -1.61
N ALA A 173 5.13 -3.58 -0.46
CA ALA A 173 4.02 -2.63 -0.35
C ALA A 173 4.47 -1.21 0.03
N TYR A 174 5.63 -1.09 0.70
CA TYR A 174 6.15 0.19 1.19
C TYR A 174 6.37 1.25 0.10
N PRO A 175 6.93 0.96 -1.10
CA PRO A 175 7.16 2.00 -2.11
C PRO A 175 5.88 2.72 -2.53
N LEU A 176 4.76 2.00 -2.67
CA LEU A 176 3.46 2.62 -2.92
C LEU A 176 3.04 3.50 -1.75
N PHE A 177 3.12 2.99 -0.52
CA PHE A 177 2.74 3.74 0.66
C PHE A 177 3.57 5.03 0.83
N ASP A 178 4.87 4.94 0.63
CA ASP A 178 5.81 6.05 0.64
C ASP A 178 5.44 7.12 -0.40
N CYS A 179 5.13 6.70 -1.63
CA CYS A 179 4.64 7.59 -2.68
C CYS A 179 3.32 8.26 -2.27
N LEU A 180 2.37 7.53 -1.67
CA LEU A 180 1.11 8.10 -1.19
C LEU A 180 1.32 9.14 -0.09
N MET A 181 2.29 8.93 0.81
CA MET A 181 2.64 9.89 1.85
C MET A 181 3.21 11.16 1.26
N CYS A 182 4.14 11.03 0.29
CA CYS A 182 4.68 12.17 -0.44
C CYS A 182 3.59 12.97 -1.19
N LEU A 183 2.67 12.27 -1.84
CA LEU A 183 1.52 12.86 -2.54
C LEU A 183 0.61 13.63 -1.58
N TYR A 184 0.32 13.07 -0.41
CA TYR A 184 -0.52 13.72 0.59
C TYR A 184 0.18 14.94 1.18
N ALA A 185 1.43 14.80 1.60
CA ALA A 185 2.20 15.89 2.19
C ALA A 185 2.28 17.11 1.27
N ASN A 186 2.59 16.90 -0.01
CA ASN A 186 2.67 18.00 -0.98
C ASN A 186 1.29 18.60 -1.30
N ALA A 187 0.25 17.77 -1.47
CA ALA A 187 -1.09 18.25 -1.83
C ALA A 187 -1.78 18.99 -0.67
N GLY A 188 -1.63 18.48 0.55
CA GLY A 188 -2.19 19.06 1.77
C GLY A 188 -1.34 20.18 2.36
N LYS A 189 -0.09 20.34 1.92
CA LYS A 189 0.92 21.22 2.55
C LYS A 189 1.03 20.97 4.06
N GLN A 190 1.01 19.69 4.42
CA GLN A 190 1.03 19.20 5.78
C GLN A 190 2.12 18.16 5.94
N ALA A 191 3.01 18.38 6.90
CA ALA A 191 4.01 17.40 7.27
C ALA A 191 3.39 16.35 8.21
N PRO A 192 3.92 15.11 8.25
CA PRO A 192 3.49 14.13 9.23
C PRO A 192 3.68 14.64 10.68
N LEU A 193 2.65 14.48 11.50
CA LEU A 193 2.67 14.79 12.94
C LEU A 193 3.12 13.59 13.77
N GLN A 194 2.75 12.37 13.34
CA GLN A 194 3.01 11.16 14.10
C GLN A 194 3.26 9.98 13.16
N ILE A 195 4.17 9.10 13.57
CA ILE A 195 4.37 7.79 12.97
C ILE A 195 4.28 6.74 14.08
N ARG A 196 3.54 5.67 13.83
CA ARG A 196 3.45 4.51 14.73
C ARG A 196 3.62 3.24 13.93
N CYS A 197 4.36 2.29 14.50
CA CYS A 197 4.43 0.94 13.96
C CYS A 197 4.14 -0.08 15.07
N SER A 198 3.21 -0.97 14.78
CA SER A 198 2.93 -2.14 15.60
C SER A 198 3.30 -3.41 14.85
N LYS A 199 3.53 -4.45 15.65
CA LYS A 199 3.88 -5.78 15.20
C LYS A 199 2.94 -6.79 15.85
N ALA A 200 2.44 -7.73 15.07
CA ALA A 200 1.59 -8.82 15.52
C ALA A 200 2.13 -10.17 15.00
N PRO A 201 1.80 -11.31 15.63
CA PRO A 201 2.05 -12.62 15.05
C PRO A 201 1.39 -12.73 13.66
N GLY A 202 2.15 -13.20 12.67
CA GLY A 202 1.66 -13.43 11.33
C GLY A 202 1.14 -14.85 11.10
N PHE A 203 0.82 -15.16 9.86
CA PHE A 203 0.32 -16.44 9.39
C PHE A 203 0.85 -16.76 8.00
N GLU A 204 0.91 -18.05 7.69
CA GLU A 204 1.08 -18.55 6.33
C GLU A 204 -0.25 -19.13 5.82
N ILE A 205 -0.44 -19.13 4.51
CA ILE A 205 -1.54 -19.83 3.86
C ILE A 205 -1.12 -21.28 3.63
N VAL A 206 -1.91 -22.21 4.14
CA VAL A 206 -1.70 -23.65 3.98
C VAL A 206 -2.80 -24.22 3.12
N ILE A 207 -2.42 -24.82 2.01
CA ILE A 207 -3.31 -25.44 1.03
C ILE A 207 -3.27 -26.95 1.23
N GLU A 208 -4.43 -27.55 1.50
CA GLU A 208 -4.56 -29.00 1.70
C GLU A 208 -5.82 -29.51 1.01
N ARG A 209 -5.64 -30.32 -0.05
CA ARG A 209 -6.75 -30.96 -0.80
C ARG A 209 -7.81 -29.93 -1.25
N GLY A 210 -7.35 -28.78 -1.73
CA GLY A 210 -8.20 -27.67 -2.18
C GLY A 210 -8.74 -26.77 -1.05
N ASN A 211 -8.55 -27.13 0.22
CA ASN A 211 -8.88 -26.25 1.34
C ASN A 211 -7.76 -25.26 1.59
N VAL A 212 -8.11 -24.00 1.80
CA VAL A 212 -7.17 -22.90 2.05
C VAL A 212 -7.36 -22.44 3.49
N ASN A 213 -6.33 -22.54 4.31
CA ASN A 213 -6.37 -22.16 5.73
C ASN A 213 -5.26 -21.18 6.08
N ALA A 214 -5.57 -20.11 6.80
CA ALA A 214 -4.56 -19.25 7.42
C ALA A 214 -4.07 -19.92 8.72
N THR A 215 -2.79 -20.27 8.77
CA THR A 215 -2.17 -20.93 9.93
C THR A 215 -1.16 -20.00 10.59
N PRO A 216 -1.29 -19.70 11.89
CA PRO A 216 -0.32 -18.86 12.60
C PRO A 216 1.11 -19.38 12.47
N ASN A 217 2.05 -18.49 12.16
CA ASN A 217 3.46 -18.86 12.00
C ASN A 217 4.34 -17.89 12.80
N LYS A 218 5.10 -18.42 13.78
CA LYS A 218 5.94 -17.61 14.68
C LYS A 218 7.12 -16.92 13.98
N ALA A 219 7.49 -17.37 12.79
CA ALA A 219 8.56 -16.76 12.00
C ALA A 219 8.05 -15.61 11.11
N ILE A 220 6.73 -15.47 10.95
CA ILE A 220 6.09 -14.44 10.15
C ILE A 220 5.47 -13.43 11.09
N ASN A 221 5.57 -12.15 10.75
CA ASN A 221 5.02 -11.07 11.55
C ASN A 221 4.12 -10.19 10.68
N GLY A 222 2.95 -9.87 11.21
CA GLY A 222 2.12 -8.77 10.72
C GLY A 222 2.71 -7.44 11.13
N TYR A 223 2.68 -6.47 10.22
CA TYR A 223 3.11 -5.11 10.42
C TYR A 223 1.98 -4.16 10.07
N ARG A 224 1.81 -3.16 10.93
CA ARG A 224 0.92 -2.03 10.71
C ARG A 224 1.72 -0.75 10.89
N LEU A 225 1.81 0.06 9.84
CA LEU A 225 2.46 1.37 9.86
C LEU A 225 1.41 2.46 9.68
N ASP A 226 1.26 3.31 10.68
CA ASP A 226 0.31 4.42 10.71
C ASP A 226 1.05 5.75 10.67
N VAL A 227 0.65 6.63 9.74
CA VAL A 227 1.17 7.98 9.57
C VAL A 227 0.01 8.95 9.70
N ARG A 228 0.13 9.90 10.61
CA ARG A 228 -0.91 10.90 10.90
C ARG A 228 -0.48 12.28 10.48
N TYR A 229 -1.43 13.01 9.92
CA TYR A 229 -1.35 14.40 9.56
C TYR A 229 -2.42 15.16 10.34
N ALA A 230 -2.08 16.35 10.80
CA ALA A 230 -3.03 17.25 11.42
C ALA A 230 -2.73 18.68 10.97
N ALA A 231 -3.78 19.45 10.73
CA ALA A 231 -3.68 20.88 10.50
C ALA A 231 -3.10 21.56 11.75
N THR A 232 -2.14 22.46 11.54
CA THR A 232 -1.57 23.34 12.58
C THR A 232 -2.59 24.41 12.98
N VAL A 233 -3.76 24.03 13.46
CA VAL A 233 -4.71 24.97 14.06
C VAL A 233 -4.31 25.16 15.52
N ARG A 234 -4.07 26.41 15.93
CA ARG A 234 -3.54 26.88 17.23
C ARG A 234 -4.30 26.43 18.50
N ASN A 235 -5.26 25.51 18.42
CA ASN A 235 -5.97 24.96 19.58
C ASN A 235 -5.48 23.55 19.90
N GLU A 236 -4.30 23.49 20.51
CA GLU A 236 -3.50 22.28 20.77
C GLU A 236 -4.14 21.26 21.73
N HIS A 237 -5.27 21.56 22.39
CA HIS A 237 -5.75 20.73 23.49
C HIS A 237 -6.85 19.69 23.17
N ASN A 238 -7.50 19.73 22.00
CA ASN A 238 -8.65 18.84 21.74
C ASN A 238 -8.52 17.85 20.56
N ASN A 239 -7.48 17.96 19.73
CA ASN A 239 -7.41 17.16 18.48
C ASN A 239 -6.84 15.75 18.67
N ASN A 240 -5.97 15.53 19.66
CA ASN A 240 -5.32 14.22 19.88
C ASN A 240 -6.28 13.09 20.29
N VAL A 241 -7.49 13.42 20.79
CA VAL A 241 -8.43 12.40 21.31
C VAL A 241 -9.40 11.89 20.24
N LEU A 242 -9.56 12.60 19.11
CA LEU A 242 -10.59 12.27 18.12
C LEU A 242 -10.23 11.06 17.24
N MET A 243 -8.94 10.80 17.00
CA MET A 243 -8.46 9.66 16.21
C MET A 243 -7.57 8.71 17.03
N GLN A 244 -7.85 8.52 18.31
CA GLN A 244 -7.66 7.17 18.82
C GLN A 244 -8.70 6.30 18.10
N THR A 245 -8.34 5.86 16.88
CA THR A 245 -8.95 4.70 16.23
C THR A 245 -9.10 3.63 17.30
N ASP A 246 -10.17 2.84 17.26
CA ASP A 246 -10.50 1.79 18.24
C ASP A 246 -9.42 0.67 18.30
N SER A 247 -8.15 1.02 18.52
CA SER A 247 -7.06 0.15 18.91
C SER A 247 -7.26 -0.43 20.31
N LYS A 248 -8.44 -0.24 20.91
CA LYS A 248 -8.85 -0.95 22.13
C LYS A 248 -9.16 -2.41 21.85
N GLU A 249 -9.44 -2.82 20.61
CA GLU A 249 -9.69 -4.22 20.29
C GLU A 249 -8.41 -5.01 19.99
N CYS A 250 -7.36 -4.36 19.46
CA CYS A 250 -6.08 -5.00 19.24
C CYS A 250 -5.12 -4.65 20.38
N ARG A 251 -4.75 -5.64 21.21
CA ARG A 251 -3.60 -5.55 22.14
C ARG A 251 -2.27 -5.50 21.37
N GLU A 252 -2.19 -4.66 20.35
CA GLU A 252 -1.00 -4.49 19.55
C GLU A 252 0.02 -3.70 20.35
N ALA A 253 1.18 -4.32 20.58
CA ALA A 253 2.32 -3.63 21.15
C ALA A 253 2.96 -2.78 20.04
N PHE A 254 2.86 -1.46 20.18
CA PHE A 254 3.68 -0.55 19.38
C PHE A 254 5.14 -0.73 19.79
N PHE A 255 6.01 -1.02 18.84
CA PHE A 255 7.44 -1.08 19.07
C PHE A 255 8.16 0.18 18.60
N TYR A 256 7.44 1.04 17.87
CA TYR A 256 7.91 2.34 17.41
C TYR A 256 6.75 3.34 17.43
N GLU A 257 6.94 4.48 18.08
CA GLU A 257 6.00 5.59 18.11
C GLU A 257 6.77 6.89 18.23
N ARG A 258 6.56 7.80 17.28
CA ARG A 258 7.29 9.07 17.22
C ARG A 258 6.39 10.23 16.84
N MET A 259 6.57 11.34 17.54
CA MET A 259 5.83 12.59 17.36
C MET A 259 6.74 13.68 16.79
N PHE A 260 6.19 14.50 15.91
CA PHE A 260 6.89 15.58 15.21
C PHE A 260 6.12 16.91 15.37
N PRO A 261 5.98 17.45 16.60
CA PRO A 261 5.16 18.62 16.86
C PRO A 261 5.66 19.89 16.17
N CYS A 262 6.96 19.96 15.88
CA CYS A 262 7.58 21.08 15.17
C CYS A 262 7.36 21.03 13.65
N GLY A 263 6.79 19.95 13.10
CA GLY A 263 6.61 19.75 11.65
C GLY A 263 7.91 19.45 10.89
N HIS A 264 8.99 19.07 11.56
CA HIS A 264 10.27 18.72 10.94
C HIS A 264 10.68 17.30 11.29
N PHE A 265 11.38 16.64 10.35
CA PHE A 265 12.05 15.38 10.63
C PHE A 265 13.34 15.66 11.42
N HIS A 266 13.53 14.93 12.51
CA HIS A 266 14.79 14.90 13.24
C HIS A 266 15.37 13.50 13.08
N GLU A 267 16.67 13.34 12.84
CA GLU A 267 17.26 11.99 12.85
C GLU A 267 17.31 11.47 14.29
N ASP A 268 16.94 10.20 14.49
CA ASP A 268 16.98 9.54 15.78
C ASP A 268 17.57 8.13 15.63
N GLN A 269 18.31 7.66 16.63
CA GLN A 269 18.86 6.31 16.64
C GLN A 269 17.76 5.24 16.69
N GLU A 270 16.56 5.58 17.15
CA GLU A 270 15.42 4.65 17.18
C GLU A 270 14.88 4.29 15.80
N ASP A 271 15.19 5.08 14.75
CA ASP A 271 14.75 4.81 13.38
C ASP A 271 15.35 3.49 12.83
N GLU A 272 16.47 3.01 13.39
CA GLU A 272 17.09 1.71 13.06
C GLU A 272 16.23 0.49 13.44
N ARG A 273 15.20 0.67 14.28
CA ARG A 273 14.31 -0.43 14.72
C ARG A 273 13.23 -0.77 13.71
N LEU A 274 12.96 0.10 12.74
CA LEU A 274 11.93 -0.15 11.75
C LEU A 274 12.43 -1.11 10.66
N PRO A 275 11.59 -2.04 10.18
CA PRO A 275 11.94 -2.90 9.04
C PRO A 275 12.04 -2.15 7.70
N ILE A 276 11.77 -0.84 7.70
CA ILE A 276 11.74 0.07 6.55
C ILE A 276 12.31 1.43 6.98
N SER A 277 12.97 2.11 6.04
CA SER A 277 13.49 3.47 6.30
C SER A 277 12.38 4.49 6.12
N VAL A 278 12.10 5.29 7.15
CA VAL A 278 11.16 6.42 7.05
C VAL A 278 11.71 7.46 6.08
N ASN A 279 10.91 7.85 5.09
CA ASN A 279 11.33 8.82 4.09
C ASN A 279 11.19 10.26 4.63
N ARG A 280 12.33 10.90 4.92
CA ARG A 280 12.42 12.29 5.35
C ARG A 280 11.75 13.29 4.39
N ASN A 281 11.55 12.92 3.12
CA ASN A 281 10.91 13.79 2.15
C ASN A 281 9.43 14.07 2.49
N TRP A 282 8.77 13.24 3.31
CA TRP A 282 7.40 13.52 3.74
C TRP A 282 7.26 14.90 4.41
N TRP A 283 8.27 15.35 5.16
CA TRP A 283 8.27 16.67 5.78
C TRP A 283 8.72 17.76 4.81
N SER A 284 9.79 17.54 4.05
CA SER A 284 10.31 18.57 3.14
C SER A 284 9.35 18.91 2.00
N LEU A 285 8.63 17.90 1.48
CA LEU A 285 7.65 18.07 0.40
C LEU A 285 6.42 18.86 0.85
N ALA A 286 6.06 18.84 2.14
CA ALA A 286 4.98 19.66 2.68
C ALA A 286 5.26 21.16 2.52
N HIS A 287 6.54 21.56 2.53
CA HIS A 287 6.99 22.95 2.44
C HIS A 287 7.50 23.32 1.04
N LYS A 288 7.69 22.36 0.14
CA LYS A 288 8.19 22.62 -1.21
C LYS A 288 7.09 23.17 -2.10
N HIS A 289 7.42 24.20 -2.88
CA HIS A 289 6.54 24.76 -3.90
C HIS A 289 6.99 24.25 -5.27
N TYR A 290 6.12 23.50 -5.92
CA TYR A 290 6.33 23.04 -7.28
C TYR A 290 5.63 23.99 -8.25
N VAL A 291 6.33 24.37 -9.31
CA VAL A 291 5.77 25.16 -10.40
C VAL A 291 5.12 24.20 -11.40
N SER A 292 3.91 24.56 -11.86
CA SER A 292 3.24 23.83 -12.93
C SER A 292 3.77 24.30 -14.28
N GLU A 293 4.25 23.36 -15.10
CA GLU A 293 4.73 23.65 -16.46
C GLU A 293 3.56 23.84 -17.45
N LEU A 294 2.34 23.44 -17.06
CA LEU A 294 1.13 23.62 -17.87
C LEU A 294 0.54 25.04 -17.78
N ALA A 295 1.17 25.95 -17.03
CA ALA A 295 0.76 27.35 -16.95
C ALA A 295 1.21 28.20 -18.15
N SER A 296 1.95 27.66 -19.13
CA SER A 296 2.15 28.32 -20.42
C SER A 296 0.98 28.04 -21.37
N SER A 297 -0.21 28.58 -21.05
CA SER A 297 -1.38 28.58 -21.93
C SER A 297 -1.17 29.43 -23.20
N CYS A 298 -0.02 30.09 -23.33
CA CYS A 298 0.44 30.75 -24.54
C CYS A 298 1.70 30.01 -25.02
N GLY A 299 1.54 29.08 -25.96
CA GLY A 299 2.64 28.46 -26.69
C GLY A 299 3.38 29.46 -27.59
N CYS A 300 4.02 30.45 -26.98
CA CYS A 300 4.89 31.41 -27.65
C CYS A 300 6.32 31.20 -27.13
N HIS A 301 7.08 30.37 -27.86
CA HIS A 301 8.54 30.49 -27.93
C HIS A 301 8.91 31.17 -29.24
#